data_AF-A0A7L3X7Q6-F1
#
_entry.id   AF-A0A7L3X7Q6-F1
#
_cell.length_a   1.000
_cell.length_b   1.000
_cell.length_c   1.000
_cell.angle_alpha   90.00
_cell.angle_beta   90.00
_cell.angle_gamma   90.00
#
_symmetry.space_group_name_H-M   'P 1'
#
loop_
_entity.id
_entity.type
_entity.pdbx_description
1 polymer ?
#
loop_
_entity_poly.entity_id
_entity_poly.type
_entity_poly.pdbx_seq_one_letter_code
_entity_poly.pdbx_strand_id
1 'polypeptide(L)'
;EENVWKLCDHVRSRGRYPLEEFYAVFISNDRRMIPLWKQQSGHADEPVVWDYHVILLHVSSGEQNFIYDLDTVLPFPCPFDLYSVEAFRLDDSLHPEFHRKIRMIRADLYLKTFASDRSHMKDANGKWQKPPPSYPCIETA
;
A
#
# COMPACT_ATOMS: atom_id res chain seq x y z
N GLU A 1 1.11 4.81 -2.83
CA GLU A 1 2.59 4.87 -2.79
C GLU A 1 3.15 6.01 -1.92
N GLU A 2 2.81 7.29 -2.16
CA GLU A 2 3.41 8.42 -1.40
C GLU A 2 3.00 8.44 0.07
N ASN A 3 1.75 8.08 0.38
CA ASN A 3 1.27 7.95 1.76
C ASN A 3 2.12 6.96 2.58
N VAL A 4 2.45 5.80 2.00
CA VAL A 4 3.31 4.79 2.63
C VAL A 4 4.74 5.29 2.75
N TRP A 5 5.25 6.04 1.78
CA TRP A 5 6.57 6.68 1.88
C TRP A 5 6.62 7.64 3.09
N LYS A 6 5.58 8.45 3.27
CA LYS A 6 5.46 9.35 4.44
C LYS A 6 5.34 8.60 5.76
N LEU A 7 4.67 7.44 5.78
CA LEU A 7 4.65 6.57 6.96
C LEU A 7 6.06 6.02 7.28
N CYS A 8 6.81 5.56 6.27
CA CYS A 8 8.20 5.13 6.46
C CYS A 8 9.07 6.27 7.03
N ASP A 9 8.92 7.48 6.48
CA ASP A 9 9.64 8.66 6.95
C ASP A 9 9.26 9.03 8.40
N HIS A 10 7.97 8.90 8.73
CA HIS A 10 7.48 9.09 10.09
C HIS A 10 8.12 8.09 11.06
N VAL A 11 8.09 6.80 10.74
CA VAL A 11 8.73 5.74 11.56
C VAL A 11 10.21 6.04 11.79
N ARG A 12 10.94 6.37 10.71
CA ARG A 12 12.35 6.76 10.77
C ARG A 12 12.57 7.93 11.73
N SER A 13 11.78 9.00 11.60
CA SER A 13 11.93 10.22 12.41
C SER A 13 11.62 10.00 13.89
N ARG A 14 10.72 9.07 14.23
CA ARG A 14 10.37 8.74 15.61
C ARG A 14 11.44 7.89 16.30
N GLY A 15 12.16 7.06 15.54
CA GLY A 15 13.24 6.21 16.06
C GLY A 15 12.79 5.18 17.09
N ARG A 16 11.49 4.88 17.19
CA ARG A 16 10.92 3.93 18.16
C ARG A 16 11.16 2.48 17.79
N TYR A 17 11.21 2.19 16.48
CA TYR A 17 11.41 0.86 15.91
C TYR A 17 12.50 0.92 14.84
N PRO A 18 13.29 -0.16 14.65
CA PRO A 18 14.22 -0.27 13.52
C PRO A 18 13.45 -0.16 12.19
N LEU A 19 13.97 0.64 11.25
CA LEU A 19 13.30 0.86 9.96
C LEU A 19 13.31 -0.42 9.10
N GLU A 20 14.27 -1.31 9.34
CA GLU A 20 14.45 -2.59 8.67
C GLU A 20 13.35 -3.62 9.00
N GLU A 21 12.55 -3.36 10.04
CA GLU A 21 11.34 -4.11 10.36
C GLU A 21 10.16 -3.75 9.46
N PHE A 22 10.26 -2.66 8.68
CA PHE A 22 9.16 -2.14 7.87
C PHE A 22 9.36 -2.38 6.38
N TYR A 23 8.26 -2.67 5.68
CA TYR A 23 8.24 -2.95 4.25
C TYR A 23 7.10 -2.20 3.58
N ALA A 24 7.41 -1.40 2.57
CA ALA A 24 6.42 -0.94 1.61
C ALA A 24 6.03 -2.13 0.73
N VAL A 25 4.75 -2.47 0.71
CA VAL A 25 4.21 -3.63 0.00
C VAL A 25 3.35 -3.12 -1.14
N PHE A 26 3.83 -3.29 -2.37
CA PHE A 26 3.08 -3.04 -3.58
C PHE A 26 2.29 -4.28 -3.96
N ILE A 27 1.01 -4.10 -4.22
CA ILE A 27 0.07 -5.14 -4.61
C ILE A 27 -0.49 -4.75 -5.97
N SER A 28 -0.34 -5.61 -6.96
CA SER A 28 -0.88 -5.41 -8.31
C SER A 28 -0.90 -6.75 -9.05
N ASN A 29 -1.15 -6.76 -10.35
CA ASN A 29 -0.97 -7.91 -11.22
C ASN A 29 -0.75 -7.46 -12.67
N ASP A 30 -0.59 -8.42 -13.59
CA ASP A 30 -0.27 -8.13 -14.99
C ASP A 30 -1.38 -7.32 -15.69
N ARG A 31 -2.62 -7.43 -15.20
CA ARG A 31 -3.78 -6.71 -15.73
C ARG A 31 -4.06 -5.39 -15.04
N ARG A 32 -3.35 -5.07 -13.94
CA ARG A 32 -3.67 -3.94 -13.06
C ARG A 32 -5.14 -3.96 -12.66
N MET A 33 -5.59 -5.11 -12.17
CA MET A 33 -6.94 -5.30 -11.65
C MET A 33 -6.85 -6.22 -10.45
N ILE A 34 -6.71 -5.66 -9.27
CA ILE A 34 -6.63 -6.41 -8.02
C ILE A 34 -7.79 -6.04 -7.10
N PRO A 35 -8.64 -7.00 -6.69
CA PRO A 35 -9.69 -6.73 -5.71
C PRO A 35 -9.10 -6.65 -4.30
N LEU A 36 -9.50 -5.62 -3.55
CA LEU A 36 -9.26 -5.52 -2.11
C LEU A 36 -10.56 -5.18 -1.39
N TRP A 37 -10.87 -5.95 -0.35
CA TRP A 37 -12.04 -5.74 0.50
C TRP A 37 -11.75 -4.76 1.64
N LYS A 38 -12.82 -4.34 2.31
CA LYS A 38 -12.77 -3.45 3.47
C LYS A 38 -11.99 -2.16 3.16
N GLN A 39 -12.27 -1.57 1.99
CA GLN A 39 -11.70 -0.30 1.55
C GLN A 39 -12.71 0.83 1.76
N GLN A 40 -12.26 2.01 2.17
CA GLN A 40 -13.09 3.18 2.47
C GLN A 40 -13.92 3.67 1.28
N SER A 41 -13.41 3.47 0.06
CA SER A 41 -14.12 3.79 -1.19
C SER A 41 -15.05 2.68 -1.67
N GLY A 42 -15.07 1.54 -0.99
CA GLY A 42 -15.95 0.41 -1.31
C GLY A 42 -17.31 0.50 -0.62
N HIS A 43 -18.22 -0.40 -1.02
CA HIS A 43 -19.55 -0.52 -0.45
C HIS A 43 -19.75 -1.91 0.15
N ALA A 44 -20.20 -1.97 1.41
CA ALA A 44 -20.51 -3.20 2.13
C ALA A 44 -19.37 -4.25 2.03
N ASP A 45 -19.65 -5.42 1.46
CA ASP A 45 -18.71 -6.53 1.29
C ASP A 45 -18.20 -6.68 -0.17
N GLU A 46 -18.35 -5.65 -1.00
CA GLU A 46 -17.78 -5.60 -2.34
C GLU A 46 -16.31 -5.13 -2.29
N PRO A 47 -15.42 -5.71 -3.12
CA PRO A 47 -14.05 -5.22 -3.23
C PRO A 47 -13.98 -3.93 -4.03
N VAL A 48 -12.98 -3.11 -3.74
CA VAL A 48 -12.50 -2.09 -4.69
C VAL A 48 -11.47 -2.74 -5.59
N VAL A 49 -11.61 -2.56 -6.91
CA VAL A 49 -10.64 -3.04 -7.89
C VAL A 49 -9.61 -1.94 -8.14
N TRP A 50 -8.38 -2.18 -7.72
CA TRP A 50 -7.25 -1.28 -7.88
C TRP A 50 -6.38 -1.66 -9.07
N ASP A 51 -5.75 -0.67 -9.70
CA ASP A 51 -4.66 -0.90 -10.63
C ASP A 51 -3.40 -1.36 -9.90
N TYR A 52 -3.09 -0.71 -8.79
CA TYR A 52 -2.21 -1.20 -7.74
C TYR A 52 -2.60 -0.57 -6.40
N HIS A 53 -2.20 -1.21 -5.30
CA HIS A 53 -2.33 -0.65 -3.96
C HIS A 53 -0.99 -0.73 -3.22
N VAL A 54 -0.76 0.17 -2.26
CA VAL A 54 0.47 0.17 -1.46
C VAL A 54 0.11 0.29 0.02
N ILE A 55 0.58 -0.68 0.80
CA ILE A 55 0.43 -0.73 2.26
C ILE A 55 1.81 -0.79 2.92
N LEU A 56 1.89 -0.47 4.22
CA LEU A 56 3.09 -0.68 5.01
C LEU A 56 2.91 -1.93 5.87
N LEU A 57 3.87 -2.85 5.83
CA LEU A 57 3.95 -4.00 6.73
C LEU A 57 5.03 -3.74 7.78
N HIS A 58 4.71 -3.97 9.04
CA HIS A 58 5.67 -4.04 10.15
C HIS A 58 5.83 -5.50 10.58
N VAL A 59 7.05 -6.02 10.44
CA VAL A 59 7.46 -7.36 10.86
C VAL A 59 8.22 -7.23 12.18
N SER A 60 7.52 -7.43 13.29
CA SER A 60 8.12 -7.36 14.62
C SER A 60 8.88 -8.65 14.95
N SER A 61 10.02 -8.53 15.64
CA SER A 61 11.00 -9.59 15.92
C SER A 61 10.54 -10.71 16.89
N GLY A 62 9.23 -11.00 16.98
CA GLY A 62 8.67 -11.99 17.91
C GLY A 62 7.22 -11.73 18.35
N GLU A 63 6.55 -10.71 17.81
CA GLU A 63 5.16 -10.35 18.11
C GLU A 63 4.27 -10.48 16.86
N GLN A 64 2.99 -10.14 17.00
CA GLN A 64 2.04 -9.99 15.89
C GLN A 64 2.57 -8.99 14.85
N ASN A 65 2.54 -9.36 13.56
CA ASN A 65 2.81 -8.44 12.46
C ASN A 65 1.63 -7.48 12.24
N PHE A 66 1.92 -6.28 11.74
CA PHE A 66 0.90 -5.24 11.52
C PHE A 66 0.90 -4.69 10.11
N ILE A 67 -0.30 -4.41 9.59
CA ILE A 67 -0.54 -3.69 8.35
C ILE A 67 -1.00 -2.27 8.65
N TYR A 68 -0.40 -1.30 7.97
CA TYR A 68 -0.87 0.07 7.92
C TYR A 68 -1.36 0.34 6.51
N ASP A 69 -2.68 0.30 6.36
CA ASP A 69 -3.40 0.67 5.14
C ASP A 69 -4.24 1.90 5.46
N LEU A 70 -4.00 3.03 4.80
CA LEU A 70 -4.75 4.26 5.05
C LEU A 70 -6.11 4.26 4.38
N ASP A 71 -6.32 3.36 3.41
CA ASP A 71 -7.54 3.25 2.63
C ASP A 71 -8.46 2.14 3.15
N THR A 72 -8.10 1.44 4.24
CA THR A 72 -8.96 0.40 4.84
C THR A 72 -9.98 0.97 5.83
N VAL A 73 -11.08 0.23 6.04
CA VAL A 73 -12.03 0.43 7.15
C VAL A 73 -11.71 -0.46 8.37
N LEU A 74 -10.73 -1.36 8.25
CA LEU A 74 -10.20 -2.13 9.38
C LEU A 74 -9.41 -1.23 10.35
N PRO A 75 -9.06 -1.72 11.56
CA PRO A 75 -8.24 -0.96 12.50
C PRO A 75 -6.92 -0.46 11.89
N PHE A 76 -6.41 0.66 12.40
CA PHE A 76 -5.12 1.22 11.98
C PHE A 76 -4.20 1.44 13.21
N PRO A 77 -3.10 0.68 13.35
CA PRO A 77 -2.70 -0.47 12.52
C PRO A 77 -3.64 -1.67 12.66
N CYS A 78 -3.67 -2.50 11.62
CA CYS A 78 -4.43 -3.76 11.58
C CYS A 78 -3.51 -4.94 11.88
N PRO A 79 -3.89 -5.89 12.76
CA PRO A 79 -3.19 -7.17 12.86
C PRO A 79 -3.14 -7.87 11.50
N PHE A 80 -1.98 -8.43 11.14
CA PHE A 80 -1.75 -9.05 9.83
C PHE A 80 -2.77 -10.14 9.51
N ASP A 81 -3.06 -11.02 10.46
CA ASP A 81 -3.98 -12.14 10.24
C ASP A 81 -5.42 -11.65 9.95
N LEU A 82 -5.84 -10.59 10.64
CA LEU A 82 -7.13 -9.94 10.39
C LEU A 82 -7.17 -9.32 8.99
N TYR A 83 -6.14 -8.55 8.62
CA TYR A 83 -6.07 -7.93 7.29
C TYR A 83 -6.03 -8.98 6.18
N SER A 84 -5.26 -10.06 6.37
CA SER A 84 -5.13 -11.15 5.41
C SER A 84 -6.45 -11.86 5.16
N VAL A 85 -7.28 -12.05 6.19
CA VAL A 85 -8.57 -12.73 6.06
C VAL A 85 -9.65 -11.79 5.54
N GLU A 86 -9.76 -10.57 6.09
CA GLU A 86 -10.90 -9.70 5.83
C GLU A 86 -10.75 -8.84 4.56
N ALA A 87 -9.56 -8.27 4.35
CA ALA A 87 -9.27 -7.33 3.28
C ALA A 87 -8.60 -7.99 2.08
N PHE A 88 -7.56 -8.81 2.34
CA PHE A 88 -6.79 -9.46 1.30
C PHE A 88 -7.57 -10.68 0.74
N ARG A 89 -8.01 -11.62 1.59
CA ARG A 89 -8.66 -12.90 1.23
C ARG A 89 -7.78 -13.83 0.38
N LEU A 90 -8.21 -15.08 0.19
CA LEU A 90 -7.47 -16.07 -0.62
C LEU A 90 -7.74 -15.92 -2.12
N ASP A 91 -6.69 -16.02 -2.93
CA ASP A 91 -6.76 -15.96 -4.40
C ASP A 91 -7.51 -17.16 -5.01
N ASP A 92 -7.60 -18.29 -4.31
CA ASP A 92 -8.32 -19.49 -4.78
C ASP A 92 -9.81 -19.23 -5.05
N SER A 93 -10.37 -18.20 -4.42
CA SER A 93 -11.75 -17.76 -4.63
C SER A 93 -11.92 -16.78 -5.80
N LEU A 94 -10.82 -16.32 -6.40
CA LEU A 94 -10.80 -15.33 -7.46
C LEU A 94 -10.55 -15.98 -8.82
N HIS A 95 -11.09 -15.36 -9.87
CA HIS A 95 -10.68 -15.69 -11.23
C HIS A 95 -9.17 -15.41 -11.39
N PRO A 96 -8.38 -16.28 -12.08
CA PRO A 96 -6.92 -16.13 -12.16
C PRO A 96 -6.42 -14.78 -12.65
N GLU A 97 -7.23 -14.06 -13.43
CA GLU A 97 -6.88 -12.73 -13.91
C GLU A 97 -6.81 -11.65 -12.81
N PHE A 98 -7.43 -11.92 -11.65
CA PHE A 98 -7.45 -11.06 -10.47
C PHE A 98 -6.46 -11.48 -9.39
N HIS A 99 -5.70 -12.57 -9.59
CA HIS A 99 -4.69 -13.03 -8.64
C HIS A 99 -3.68 -11.93 -8.36
N ARG A 100 -3.40 -11.70 -7.08
CA ARG A 100 -2.58 -10.58 -6.64
C ARG A 100 -1.12 -11.00 -6.56
N LYS A 101 -0.25 -10.18 -7.13
CA LYS A 101 1.20 -10.27 -6.98
C LYS A 101 1.68 -9.23 -5.98
N ILE A 102 2.70 -9.59 -5.22
CA ILE A 102 3.26 -8.77 -4.16
C ILE A 102 4.71 -8.44 -4.47
N ARG A 103 5.08 -7.17 -4.33
CA ARG A 103 6.46 -6.71 -4.28
C ARG A 103 6.71 -6.02 -2.94
N MET A 104 7.57 -6.60 -2.13
CA MET A 104 7.99 -6.03 -0.85
C MET A 104 9.31 -5.28 -1.01
N ILE A 105 9.37 -4.06 -0.48
CA ILE A 105 10.57 -3.23 -0.48
C ILE A 105 10.79 -2.78 0.96
N ARG A 106 11.96 -3.08 1.55
CA ARG A 106 12.29 -2.58 2.89
C ARG A 106 12.18 -1.06 2.95
N ALA A 107 11.70 -0.53 4.06
CA ALA A 107 11.40 0.90 4.20
C ALA A 107 12.63 1.80 4.05
N ASP A 108 13.81 1.35 4.51
CA ASP A 108 15.08 2.06 4.32
C ASP A 108 15.45 2.18 2.83
N LEU A 109 15.31 1.09 2.08
CA LEU A 109 15.52 1.08 0.63
C LEU A 109 14.46 1.91 -0.10
N TYR A 110 13.20 1.81 0.32
CA TYR A 110 12.09 2.56 -0.25
C TYR A 110 12.30 4.07 -0.11
N LEU A 111 12.66 4.54 1.09
CA LEU A 111 13.00 5.96 1.32
C LEU A 111 14.19 6.42 0.46
N LYS A 112 15.17 5.54 0.23
CA LYS A 112 16.38 5.86 -0.55
C LYS A 112 16.14 5.90 -2.06
N THR A 113 15.22 5.09 -2.59
CA THR A 113 15.14 4.80 -4.03
C THR A 113 13.81 5.16 -4.69
N PHE A 114 12.75 5.37 -3.92
CA PHE A 114 11.45 5.74 -4.49
C PHE A 114 11.45 7.18 -4.97
N ALA A 115 11.05 7.37 -6.23
CA ALA A 115 10.74 8.67 -6.81
C ALA A 115 9.44 8.58 -7.60
N SER A 116 8.67 9.66 -7.63
CA SER A 116 7.41 9.78 -8.37
C SER A 116 7.23 11.21 -8.83
N ASP A 117 7.20 11.40 -10.15
CA ASP A 117 6.81 12.66 -10.78
C ASP A 117 5.28 12.84 -10.89
N ARG A 118 4.53 11.84 -10.39
CA ARG A 118 3.06 11.74 -10.40
C ARG A 118 2.44 11.71 -11.80
N SER A 119 3.23 11.53 -12.86
CA SER A 119 2.73 11.54 -14.24
C SER A 119 1.67 10.46 -14.50
N HIS A 120 1.77 9.30 -13.83
CA HIS A 120 0.80 8.20 -13.92
C HIS A 120 -0.58 8.54 -13.37
N MET A 121 -0.68 9.57 -12.51
CA MET A 121 -1.95 10.03 -11.95
C MET A 121 -2.68 11.04 -12.86
N LYS A 122 -2.14 11.32 -14.05
CA LYS A 122 -2.80 12.12 -15.09
C LYS A 122 -3.47 11.21 -16.12
N ASP A 123 -4.61 11.64 -16.63
CA ASP A 123 -5.29 10.98 -17.74
C ASP A 123 -4.62 11.33 -19.10
N ALA A 124 -5.13 10.76 -20.19
CA ALA A 124 -4.61 11.00 -21.54
C ALA A 124 -4.69 12.47 -21.99
N ASN A 125 -5.54 13.29 -21.34
CA ASN A 125 -5.66 14.72 -21.60
C ASN A 125 -4.80 15.57 -20.64
N GLY A 126 -4.00 14.93 -19.78
CA GLY A 126 -3.16 15.58 -18.79
C GLY A 126 -3.91 16.06 -17.54
N LYS A 127 -5.18 15.70 -17.36
CA LYS A 127 -5.97 16.06 -16.18
C LYS A 127 -5.71 15.07 -15.05
N TRP A 128 -5.61 15.58 -13.82
CA TRP A 128 -5.45 14.75 -12.63
C TRP A 128 -6.66 13.84 -12.40
N GLN A 129 -6.40 12.55 -12.23
CA GLN A 129 -7.41 11.54 -11.85
C GLN A 129 -7.87 11.76 -10.40
N LYS A 130 -6.94 12.11 -9.51
CA LYS A 130 -7.19 12.58 -8.15
C LYS A 130 -6.32 13.81 -7.87
N PRO A 131 -6.76 14.78 -7.04
CA PRO A 131 -5.94 15.92 -6.68
C PRO A 131 -4.58 15.47 -6.12
N PRO A 132 -3.45 15.97 -6.65
CA PRO A 132 -2.14 15.59 -6.15
C PRO A 132 -1.91 16.18 -4.73
N PRO A 133 -1.04 15.57 -3.93
CA PRO A 133 -0.63 16.16 -2.67
C PRO A 133 0.01 17.55 -2.84
N SER A 134 -0.13 18.41 -1.83
CA SER A 134 0.38 19.79 -1.86
C SER A 134 1.90 19.91 -1.69
N TYR A 135 2.56 18.86 -1.21
CA TYR A 135 4.02 18.83 -1.11
C TYR A 135 4.66 18.50 -2.47
N PRO A 136 5.92 18.93 -2.71
CA PRO A 136 6.66 18.61 -3.93
C PRO A 136 6.71 17.11 -4.22
N CYS A 137 6.97 16.75 -5.48
CA CYS A 137 7.20 15.36 -5.86
C CYS A 137 8.32 14.74 -5.03
N ILE A 138 8.19 13.44 -4.75
CA ILE A 138 9.27 12.70 -4.08
C ILE A 138 10.31 12.39 -5.14
N GLU A 139 11.52 12.88 -4.95
CA GLU A 139 12.64 12.75 -5.87
C GLU A 139 13.84 12.16 -5.11
N THR A 140 14.64 11.36 -5.81
CA THR A 140 15.92 10.83 -5.32
C THR A 140 17.04 11.33 -6.24
N ALA A 141 18.23 11.53 -5.67
CA ALA A 141 19.39 12.11 -6.35
C ALA A 141 20.02 11.16 -7.39
#